data_AF-U5CY43-F1
#
_entry.id   AF-U5CY43-F1
#
_cell.length_a   1.000
_cell.length_b   1.000
_cell.length_c   1.000
_cell.angle_alpha   90.00
_cell.angle_beta   90.00
_cell.angle_gamma   90.00
#
_symmetry.space_group_name_H-M   'P 1'
#
loop_
_entity.id
_entity.type
_entity.pdbx_description
1 polymer ?
#
loop_
_entity_poly.entity_id
_entity_poly.type
_entity_poly.pdbx_seq_one_letter_code
_entity_poly.pdbx_strand_id
1 'polypeptide(L)'
;MRAFIPFGREEGSDPSIDGILFTHVYEWRLNMKNGLATYNMFAKLNFEDLEESHVQGAEERRIKIEYHRLEENQHCSGAVFVSRPGGTDEDDGWIVCYAHNENTNISEVQMIAAKKFTEAPVAKTTIPCRVPYGFHGTFICKTKNDFSKCI
;
A
#
# COMPACT_ATOMS: atom_id res chain seq x y z
N MET A 1 3.49 -10.50 6.80
CA MET A 1 3.36 -11.97 6.78
C MET A 1 1.89 -12.36 6.90
N ARG A 2 1.26 -12.66 5.76
CA ARG A 2 0.18 -13.64 5.50
C ARG A 2 -0.57 -13.21 4.23
N ALA A 3 -0.61 -14.11 3.26
CA ALA A 3 -1.42 -14.01 2.05
C ALA A 3 -2.91 -14.15 2.40
N PHE A 4 -3.76 -13.50 1.60
CA PHE A 4 -5.21 -13.62 1.70
C PHE A 4 -5.67 -14.81 0.84
N ILE A 5 -6.51 -15.67 1.41
CA ILE A 5 -7.18 -16.75 0.67
C ILE A 5 -8.60 -16.25 0.33
N PRO A 6 -8.96 -16.04 -0.95
CA PRO A 6 -10.34 -15.77 -1.32
C PRO A 6 -11.19 -17.01 -1.09
N PHE A 7 -12.35 -16.82 -0.45
CA PHE A 7 -13.31 -17.89 -0.19
C PHE A 7 -14.09 -18.20 -1.47
N GLY A 8 -13.86 -19.39 -2.03
CA GLY A 8 -14.66 -19.97 -3.13
C GLY A 8 -13.86 -20.39 -4.36
N ARG A 9 -13.10 -21.49 -4.27
CA ARG A 9 -12.62 -22.24 -5.44
C ARG A 9 -12.61 -23.73 -5.12
N GLU A 10 -13.07 -24.53 -6.08
CA GLU A 10 -13.30 -25.97 -5.97
C GLU A 10 -12.05 -26.77 -5.56
N GLU A 11 -12.29 -27.91 -4.89
CA GLU A 11 -11.26 -28.86 -4.47
C GLU A 11 -10.47 -29.38 -5.68
N GLY A 12 -9.18 -29.03 -5.77
CA GLY A 12 -8.28 -29.68 -6.74
C GLY A 12 -7.03 -28.95 -7.21
N SER A 13 -6.75 -27.71 -6.77
CA SER A 13 -5.52 -27.00 -7.19
C SER A 13 -4.41 -27.08 -6.14
N ASP A 14 -3.26 -27.59 -6.56
CA ASP A 14 -2.00 -27.72 -5.82
C ASP A 14 -1.63 -26.42 -5.05
N PRO A 15 -1.48 -26.46 -3.71
CA PRO A 15 -1.18 -25.28 -2.88
C PRO A 15 0.24 -24.72 -3.10
N SER A 16 1.04 -25.31 -4.00
CA SER A 16 2.40 -24.87 -4.34
C SER A 16 2.47 -23.78 -5.44
N ILE A 17 1.38 -23.46 -6.15
CA ILE A 17 1.46 -22.68 -7.41
C ILE A 17 0.74 -21.32 -7.40
N ASP A 18 -0.03 -20.95 -6.37
CA ASP A 18 -0.68 -19.62 -6.33
C ASP A 18 0.24 -18.51 -5.79
N GLY A 19 1.50 -18.49 -6.27
CA GLY A 19 2.45 -17.42 -6.05
C GLY A 19 2.51 -16.47 -7.24
N ILE A 20 1.87 -15.31 -7.14
CA ILE A 20 2.26 -14.06 -7.82
C ILE A 20 1.86 -12.95 -6.85
N LEU A 21 2.77 -12.62 -5.92
CA LEU A 21 3.66 -11.45 -5.87
C LEU A 21 2.98 -10.28 -5.16
N PHE A 22 3.71 -9.73 -4.20
CA PHE A 22 3.23 -8.76 -3.23
C PHE A 22 3.66 -7.38 -3.70
N THR A 23 2.74 -6.41 -3.77
CA THR A 23 3.11 -4.99 -3.77
C THR A 23 3.72 -4.65 -2.40
N HIS A 24 5.04 -4.82 -2.27
CA HIS A 24 5.79 -4.33 -1.11
C HIS A 24 6.00 -2.83 -1.26
N VAL A 25 5.28 -2.05 -0.46
CA VAL A 25 5.67 -0.66 -0.19
C VAL A 25 6.90 -0.73 0.71
N TYR A 26 8.08 -0.42 0.16
CA TYR A 26 9.31 -0.30 0.94
C TYR A 26 9.40 1.10 1.56
N GLU A 27 9.62 1.18 2.87
CA GLU A 27 9.54 2.41 3.66
C GLU A 27 10.83 2.63 4.48
N TRP A 28 11.89 3.22 3.91
CA TRP A 28 13.13 3.53 4.68
C TRP A 28 13.87 4.80 4.20
N ARG A 29 13.77 5.91 4.96
CA ARG A 29 14.79 6.96 5.04
C ARG A 29 14.89 7.47 6.48
N LEU A 30 16.11 7.42 7.04
CA LEU A 30 16.43 7.97 8.35
C LEU A 30 16.64 9.48 8.22
N ASN A 31 15.86 10.29 8.95
CA ASN A 31 16.14 11.73 9.04
C ASN A 31 17.28 11.95 10.04
N MET A 32 18.48 12.18 9.50
CA MET A 32 19.71 12.35 10.29
C MET A 32 19.74 13.62 11.15
N LYS A 33 18.79 14.55 11.00
CA LYS A 33 18.74 15.81 11.78
C LYS A 33 18.02 15.67 13.11
N ASN A 34 16.96 14.88 13.16
CA ASN A 34 16.13 14.69 14.35
C ASN A 34 16.12 13.22 14.84
N GLY A 35 16.81 12.32 14.15
CA GLY A 35 16.88 10.89 14.49
C GLY A 35 15.56 10.14 14.26
N LEU A 36 14.57 10.78 13.64
CA LEU A 36 13.25 10.20 13.38
C LEU A 36 13.20 9.59 11.97
N ALA A 37 12.63 8.42 11.81
CA ALA A 37 12.30 7.92 10.48
C ALA A 37 11.01 8.61 10.01
N THR A 38 11.13 9.54 9.06
CA THR A 38 10.01 10.32 8.51
C THR A 38 10.03 10.21 6.99
N TYR A 39 8.87 9.96 6.40
CA TYR A 39 8.76 9.54 5.00
C TYR A 39 7.75 10.42 4.29
N ASN A 40 8.12 11.00 3.15
CA ASN A 40 7.23 11.90 2.41
C ASN A 40 6.71 11.28 1.10
N MET A 41 6.89 9.97 0.89
CA MET A 41 6.53 9.32 -0.35
C MET A 41 6.33 7.81 -0.20
N PHE A 42 5.52 7.23 -1.09
CA PHE A 42 5.34 5.80 -1.29
C PHE A 42 5.95 5.36 -2.63
N ALA A 43 6.39 4.11 -2.70
CA ALA A 43 6.87 3.48 -3.93
C ALA A 43 6.04 2.21 -4.22
N LYS A 44 5.56 2.08 -5.45
CA LYS A 44 4.92 0.86 -5.98
C LYS A 44 5.89 0.24 -6.99
N LEU A 45 6.23 -1.03 -6.78
CA LEU A 45 7.11 -1.80 -7.65
C LEU A 45 6.23 -2.70 -8.50
N ASN A 46 6.28 -2.53 -9.82
CA ASN A 46 5.57 -3.36 -10.78
C ASN A 46 6.55 -4.37 -11.36
N PHE A 47 6.23 -5.65 -11.20
CA PHE A 47 7.07 -6.77 -11.63
C PHE A 47 6.65 -7.36 -12.99
N GLU A 48 5.50 -6.95 -13.52
CA GLU A 48 4.89 -7.49 -14.74
C GLU A 48 5.29 -6.72 -16.02
N ASP A 49 5.77 -5.47 -15.88
CA ASP A 49 6.16 -4.61 -17.01
C ASP A 49 7.56 -5.00 -17.52
N LEU A 50 7.62 -6.06 -18.33
CA LEU A 50 8.76 -6.35 -19.21
C LEU A 50 8.63 -5.43 -20.44
N GLU A 51 9.31 -4.28 -20.44
CA GLU A 51 9.47 -3.54 -21.69
C GLU A 51 10.36 -4.35 -22.64
N GLU A 52 9.75 -4.93 -23.68
CA GLU A 52 10.45 -5.51 -24.83
C GLU A 52 11.20 -4.41 -25.59
N SER A 53 12.39 -4.06 -25.10
CA SER A 53 13.33 -3.29 -25.92
C SER A 53 13.97 -4.23 -26.94
N HIS A 54 13.52 -4.13 -28.19
CA HIS A 54 14.12 -4.76 -29.36
C HIS A 54 15.56 -4.25 -29.57
N VAL A 55 16.54 -4.79 -28.84
CA VAL A 55 17.96 -4.75 -29.21
C VAL A 55 18.61 -6.07 -28.77
N GLN A 56 19.21 -6.77 -29.72
CA GLN A 56 19.96 -8.01 -29.49
C GLN A 56 21.03 -7.83 -28.40
N GLY A 57 20.89 -8.58 -27.30
CA GLY A 57 21.96 -8.82 -26.33
C GLY A 57 21.63 -8.41 -24.90
N ALA A 58 21.36 -9.42 -24.06
CA ALA A 58 21.12 -9.36 -22.61
C ALA A 58 19.87 -8.57 -22.15
N GLU A 59 18.77 -9.30 -21.93
CA GLU A 59 17.57 -8.77 -21.30
C GLU A 59 17.84 -8.32 -19.84
N GLU A 60 18.03 -7.02 -19.62
CA GLU A 60 17.94 -6.43 -18.29
C GLU A 60 16.47 -6.34 -17.88
N ARG A 61 16.02 -7.29 -17.05
CA ARG A 61 14.71 -7.22 -16.37
C ARG A 61 14.68 -6.02 -15.44
N ARG A 62 14.12 -4.89 -15.87
CA ARG A 62 14.00 -3.67 -15.04
C ARG A 62 12.63 -3.63 -14.37
N ILE A 63 12.62 -3.62 -13.04
CA ILE A 63 11.40 -3.40 -12.25
C ILE A 63 10.95 -1.96 -12.49
N LYS A 64 9.71 -1.76 -12.95
CA LYS A 64 9.12 -0.43 -13.05
C LYS A 64 8.70 0.05 -11.67
N ILE A 65 9.04 1.28 -11.33
CA ILE A 65 8.72 1.87 -10.03
C ILE A 65 7.89 3.14 -10.22
N GLU A 66 6.76 3.21 -9.55
CA GLU A 66 5.91 4.40 -9.46
C GLU A 66 6.01 5.04 -8.08
N TYR A 67 5.87 6.35 -8.00
CA TYR A 67 6.01 7.09 -6.74
C TYR A 67 4.81 7.99 -6.48
N HIS A 68 4.28 7.92 -5.26
CA HIS A 68 3.29 8.86 -4.75
C HIS A 68 3.97 9.79 -3.74
N ARG A 69 4.01 11.09 -3.99
CA ARG A 69 4.61 12.07 -3.08
C ARG A 69 3.53 12.79 -2.27
N LEU A 70 3.76 12.90 -0.97
CA LEU A 70 2.95 13.73 -0.08
C LEU A 70 3.29 15.20 -0.26
N GLU A 71 2.46 16.05 0.33
CA GLU A 71 2.69 17.50 0.37
C GLU A 71 3.93 17.85 1.20
N GLU A 72 4.39 19.09 1.07
CA GLU A 72 5.55 19.57 1.83
C GLU A 72 5.27 19.50 3.33
N ASN A 73 6.25 18.99 4.10
CA ASN A 73 6.16 18.77 5.55
C ASN A 73 5.07 17.76 5.98
N GLN A 74 4.52 16.98 5.04
CA GLN A 74 3.73 15.80 5.36
C GLN A 74 4.60 14.56 5.41
N HIS A 75 4.41 13.76 6.45
CA HIS A 75 5.09 12.49 6.62
C HIS A 75 4.12 11.36 6.90
N CYS A 76 4.29 10.22 6.23
CA CYS A 76 3.41 9.07 6.40
C CYS A 76 3.89 8.05 7.42
N SER A 77 2.96 7.21 7.88
CA SER A 77 3.24 5.95 8.58
C SER A 77 2.10 4.96 8.40
N GLY A 78 2.39 3.67 8.58
CA GLY A 78 1.38 2.61 8.71
C GLY A 78 0.57 2.35 7.44
N ALA A 79 1.19 2.41 6.26
CA ALA A 79 0.52 2.14 4.99
C ALA A 79 0.01 0.69 4.91
N VAL A 80 -1.23 0.52 4.43
CA VAL A 80 -1.88 -0.78 4.25
C VAL A 80 -2.65 -0.81 2.94
N PHE A 81 -2.59 -1.92 2.21
CA PHE A 81 -3.45 -2.15 1.04
C PHE A 81 -4.83 -2.66 1.47
N VAL A 82 -5.87 -2.12 0.85
CA VAL A 82 -7.27 -2.50 1.03
C VAL A 82 -7.83 -2.87 -0.33
N SER A 83 -8.13 -4.16 -0.52
CA SER A 83 -8.71 -4.65 -1.77
C SER A 83 -10.12 -4.11 -1.98
N ARG A 84 -10.46 -3.84 -3.25
CA ARG A 84 -11.83 -3.55 -3.64
C ARG A 84 -12.68 -4.83 -3.55
N PRO A 85 -13.89 -4.77 -2.96
CA PRO A 85 -14.82 -5.89 -3.04
C PRO A 85 -15.11 -6.26 -4.50
N GLY A 86 -14.83 -7.52 -4.88
CA GLY A 86 -14.97 -8.00 -6.25
C GLY A 86 -13.88 -7.54 -7.22
N GLY A 87 -12.76 -7.01 -6.71
CA GLY A 87 -11.60 -6.69 -7.55
C GLY A 87 -11.00 -7.93 -8.20
N THR A 88 -10.52 -7.77 -9.43
CA THR A 88 -9.98 -8.87 -10.26
C THR A 88 -8.45 -8.89 -10.32
N ASP A 89 -7.82 -7.75 -10.09
CA ASP A 89 -6.39 -7.54 -10.29
C ASP A 89 -5.71 -7.28 -8.94
N GLU A 90 -4.41 -7.57 -8.82
CA GLU A 90 -3.64 -7.42 -7.57
C GLU A 90 -3.76 -6.00 -6.99
N ASP A 91 -3.73 -4.98 -7.86
CA ASP A 91 -3.77 -3.58 -7.50
C ASP A 91 -5.18 -2.96 -7.57
N ASP A 92 -6.24 -3.77 -7.69
CA ASP A 92 -7.61 -3.28 -7.63
C ASP A 92 -8.04 -3.01 -6.18
N GLY A 93 -7.65 -1.84 -5.71
CA GLY A 93 -7.92 -1.39 -4.36
C GLY A 93 -7.30 -0.04 -4.05
N TRP A 94 -7.02 0.17 -2.77
CA TRP A 94 -6.49 1.42 -2.25
C TRP A 94 -5.34 1.18 -1.30
N ILE A 95 -4.39 2.11 -1.28
CA ILE A 95 -3.43 2.26 -0.20
C ILE A 95 -4.03 3.24 0.79
N VAL A 96 -4.09 2.83 2.06
CA VAL A 96 -4.56 3.66 3.17
C VAL A 96 -3.40 3.91 4.11
N CYS A 97 -3.18 5.16 4.49
CA CYS A 97 -2.07 5.56 5.34
C CYS A 97 -2.42 6.77 6.20
N TYR A 98 -1.70 6.95 7.31
CA TYR A 98 -1.67 8.24 8.01
C TYR A 98 -0.65 9.15 7.35
N ALA A 99 -0.99 10.44 7.21
CA ALA A 99 -0.06 11.51 6.85
C ALA A 99 -0.12 12.59 7.94
N HIS A 100 1.02 12.97 8.50
CA HIS A 100 1.11 13.98 9.55
C HIS A 100 1.83 15.22 9.02
N ASN A 101 1.20 16.38 9.14
CA ASN A 101 1.79 17.66 8.79
C ASN A 101 2.50 18.24 10.03
N GLU A 102 3.83 18.31 10.01
CA GLU A 102 4.63 18.74 11.17
C GLU A 102 4.50 20.25 11.46
N ASN A 103 4.12 21.07 10.46
CA ASN A 103 3.94 22.52 10.65
C ASN A 103 2.65 22.83 11.42
N THR A 104 1.57 22.11 11.12
CA THR A 104 0.23 22.34 11.69
C THR A 104 -0.08 21.41 12.85
N ASN A 105 0.71 20.35 13.02
CA ASN A 105 0.48 19.27 13.97
C ASN A 105 -0.86 18.52 13.75
N ILE A 106 -1.40 18.59 12.53
CA ILE A 106 -2.63 17.93 12.09
C ILE A 106 -2.26 16.66 11.33
N SER A 107 -3.05 15.60 11.51
CA SER A 107 -2.90 14.36 10.75
C SER A 107 -4.07 14.14 9.80
N GLU A 108 -3.87 13.30 8.80
CA GLU A 108 -4.87 12.88 7.83
C GLU A 108 -4.80 11.37 7.66
N VAL A 109 -5.95 10.74 7.41
CA VAL A 109 -6.00 9.42 6.76
C VAL A 109 -6.18 9.67 5.27
N GLN A 110 -5.21 9.26 4.47
CA GLN A 110 -5.27 9.38 3.02
C GLN A 110 -5.57 8.02 2.39
N MET A 111 -6.43 8.01 1.38
CA MET A 111 -6.73 6.85 0.54
C MET A 111 -6.24 7.12 -0.88
N ILE A 112 -5.36 6.29 -1.40
CA ILE A 112 -4.76 6.43 -2.73
C ILE A 112 -5.20 5.24 -3.57
N ALA A 113 -5.75 5.47 -4.76
CA ALA A 113 -6.11 4.36 -5.65
C ALA A 113 -4.84 3.68 -6.19
N ALA A 114 -4.69 2.38 -5.98
CA ALA A 114 -3.44 1.67 -6.33
C ALA A 114 -3.19 1.60 -7.85
N LYS A 115 -4.25 1.59 -8.67
CA LYS A 115 -4.17 1.73 -10.15
C LYS A 115 -3.83 3.15 -10.64
N LYS A 116 -4.03 4.16 -9.79
CA LYS A 116 -3.78 5.58 -10.07
C LYS A 116 -2.79 6.13 -9.06
N PHE A 117 -1.72 5.36 -8.82
CA PHE A 117 -0.84 5.56 -7.67
C PHE A 117 -0.16 6.93 -7.66
N THR A 118 0.14 7.50 -8.83
CA THR A 118 0.79 8.82 -8.96
C THR A 118 -0.19 9.99 -8.87
N GLU A 119 -1.51 9.74 -8.89
CA GLU A 119 -2.54 10.76 -8.76
C GLU A 119 -2.74 11.19 -7.30
N ALA A 120 -3.49 12.27 -7.09
CA ALA A 120 -3.87 12.72 -5.75
C ALA A 120 -4.72 11.66 -5.01
N PRO A 121 -4.71 11.64 -3.67
CA PRO A 121 -5.56 10.76 -2.88
C PRO A 121 -7.04 10.91 -3.28
N VAL A 122 -7.73 9.78 -3.43
CA VAL A 122 -9.18 9.75 -3.73
C VAL A 122 -10.03 10.17 -2.54
N ALA A 123 -9.47 10.12 -1.33
CA ALA A 123 -10.08 10.65 -0.12
C ALA A 123 -9.00 11.08 0.89
N LYS A 124 -9.30 12.13 1.66
CA LYS A 124 -8.53 12.58 2.82
C LYS A 124 -9.49 12.83 3.98
N THR A 125 -9.22 12.23 5.14
CA THR A 125 -9.98 12.47 6.38
C THR A 125 -9.08 13.12 7.41
N THR A 126 -9.40 14.34 7.83
CA THR A 126 -8.60 15.10 8.79
C THR A 126 -8.79 14.60 10.22
N ILE A 127 -7.68 14.48 10.94
CA ILE A 127 -7.60 14.22 12.38
C ILE A 127 -6.99 15.49 13.01
N PRO A 128 -7.72 16.22 13.87
CA PRO A 128 -7.30 17.55 14.35
C PRO A 128 -6.18 17.52 15.40
N CYS A 129 -5.42 16.43 15.45
CA CYS A 129 -4.27 16.23 16.31
C CYS A 129 -3.28 15.25 15.68
N ARG A 130 -2.08 15.23 16.24
CA ARG A 130 -1.02 14.33 15.81
C ARG A 130 -1.37 12.87 16.08
N VAL A 131 -1.34 12.07 15.02
CA VAL A 131 -1.14 10.62 15.11
C VAL A 131 0.37 10.34 15.16
N PRO A 132 0.90 9.71 16.22
CA PRO A 132 2.31 9.36 16.28
C PRO A 132 2.72 8.42 15.15
N TYR A 133 3.95 8.56 14.65
CA TYR A 133 4.50 7.63 13.66
C TYR A 133 4.53 6.21 14.22
N GLY A 134 3.66 5.37 13.67
CA GLY A 134 3.57 3.95 14.01
C GLY A 134 4.37 3.10 13.04
N PHE A 135 4.41 1.79 13.29
CA PHE A 135 5.07 0.82 12.41
C PHE A 135 4.10 0.20 11.42
N HIS A 136 3.21 -0.67 11.91
CA HIS A 136 2.35 -1.48 11.05
C HIS A 136 0.88 -1.29 11.43
N GLY A 137 0.06 -1.10 10.40
CA GLY A 137 -1.40 -1.15 10.49
C GLY A 137 -1.94 -2.42 9.87
N THR A 138 -3.16 -2.79 10.23
CA THR A 138 -3.91 -3.84 9.55
C THR A 138 -5.33 -3.33 9.26
N PHE A 139 -5.88 -3.76 8.12
CA PHE A 139 -7.26 -3.51 7.78
C PHE A 139 -8.06 -4.79 7.97
N ILE A 140 -9.17 -4.70 8.70
CA ILE A 140 -10.08 -5.82 8.93
C ILE A 140 -11.39 -5.52 8.21
N CYS A 141 -11.72 -6.33 7.20
CA CYS A 141 -13.02 -6.25 6.56
C CYS A 141 -14.09 -6.90 7.45
N LYS A 142 -15.25 -6.25 7.56
CA LYS A 142 -16.41 -6.87 8.23
C LYS A 142 -17.11 -7.79 7.24
N THR A 143 -17.16 -9.08 7.52
CA THR A 143 -18.00 -10.03 6.78
C THR A 143 -19.38 -10.14 7.45
N LYS A 144 -20.42 -10.50 6.70
CA LYS A 144 -21.82 -10.50 7.17
C LYS A 144 -22.12 -11.46 8.35
N ASN A 145 -21.18 -12.31 8.77
CA ASN A 145 -21.40 -13.38 9.77
C ASN A 145 -20.89 -13.08 11.20
N ASP A 146 -20.37 -11.88 11.49
CA ASP A 146 -19.58 -11.64 12.71
C ASP A 146 -20.38 -11.24 13.97
N PHE A 147 -21.70 -11.50 14.01
CA PHE A 147 -22.55 -11.11 15.16
C PHE A 147 -22.60 -12.15 16.30
N SER A 148 -22.04 -13.35 16.15
CA SER A 148 -22.17 -14.42 17.16
C SER A 148 -20.94 -14.61 18.07
N LYS A 149 -19.93 -13.72 18.03
CA LYS A 149 -18.69 -13.87 18.82
C LYS A 149 -18.31 -12.66 19.68
N CYS A 150 -19.15 -11.62 19.72
CA CYS A 150 -18.92 -10.45 20.57
C CYS A 150 -20.11 -10.20 21.50
N ILE A 151 -20.34 -11.11 22.45
CA ILE A 151 -20.84 -10.82 23.81
C ILE A 151 -20.35 -11.92 24.75
#